data_AF-X1FKQ7-F1
#
_entry.id   AF-X1FKQ7-F1
#
_cell.length_a   1.000
_cell.length_b   1.000
_cell.length_c   1.000
_cell.angle_alpha   90.00
_cell.angle_beta   90.00
_cell.angle_gamma   90.00
#
_symmetry.space_group_name_H-M   'P 1'
#
loop_
_entity.id
_entity.type
_entity.pdbx_description
1 polymer ?
#
loop_
_entity_poly.entity_id
_entity_poly.type
_entity_poly.pdbx_seq_one_letter_code
_entity_poly.pdbx_strand_id
1 'polypeptide(L)'
;ILEEEGAGAVISIELGEKNLSVHIHCLYYGGFIPRKKLIAEWEKHTGKWYVHINMVRGLKGIREVVKYTTKGLLNMSYEKAFEIEKAFEGQRRFITYGLFYNTRFKKKKRECPRCHCQEWIFVDANKDADVGTNETMLIEKQFWRNL
;
A
#
# COMPACT_ATOMS: atom_id res chain seq x y z
N ILE A 1 -14.66 -1.90 -6.10
CA ILE A 1 -13.16 -1.80 -6.07
C ILE A 1 -12.56 -2.60 -4.92
N LEU A 2 -13.20 -2.69 -3.74
CA LEU A 2 -12.72 -3.52 -2.61
C LEU A 2 -13.32 -4.94 -2.58
N GLU A 3 -13.85 -5.41 -3.70
CA GLU A 3 -14.56 -6.70 -3.81
C GLU A 3 -13.63 -7.87 -4.15
N GLU A 4 -12.36 -7.61 -4.46
CA GLU A 4 -11.36 -8.67 -4.62
C GLU A 4 -10.90 -9.17 -3.26
N GLU A 5 -10.98 -10.48 -3.03
CA GLU A 5 -10.50 -11.16 -1.82
C GLU A 5 -9.03 -10.76 -1.53
N GLY A 6 -8.84 -9.88 -0.55
CA GLY A 6 -7.52 -9.46 -0.07
C GLY A 6 -7.06 -8.07 -0.49
N ALA A 7 -7.86 -7.29 -1.23
CA ALA A 7 -7.52 -5.88 -1.49
C ALA A 7 -7.61 -5.03 -0.20
N GLY A 8 -6.83 -3.95 -0.13
CA GLY A 8 -6.84 -3.05 1.01
C GLY A 8 -6.10 -1.75 0.73
N ALA A 9 -6.40 -0.72 1.53
CA ALA A 9 -5.65 0.52 1.49
C ALA A 9 -5.40 1.09 2.90
N VAL A 10 -4.32 1.83 3.05
CA VAL A 10 -4.05 2.76 4.15
C VAL A 10 -3.94 4.14 3.53
N ILE A 11 -4.72 5.08 4.05
CA ILE A 11 -4.85 6.43 3.50
C ILE A 11 -4.58 7.43 4.60
N SER A 12 -3.79 8.46 4.28
CA SER A 12 -3.63 9.65 5.11
C SER A 12 -3.89 10.92 4.31
N ILE A 13 -4.54 11.88 4.95
CA ILE A 13 -4.79 13.22 4.42
C ILE A 13 -3.75 14.16 5.05
N GLU A 14 -2.97 14.80 4.19
CA GLU A 14 -1.95 15.78 4.55
C GLU A 14 -2.32 17.17 3.98
N LEU A 15 -1.89 18.21 4.68
CA LEU A 15 -1.86 19.58 4.16
C LEU A 15 -0.40 19.98 3.86
N GLY A 16 -0.15 20.45 2.65
CA GLY A 16 1.16 20.93 2.23
C GLY A 16 1.63 22.14 3.05
N GLU A 17 2.89 22.15 3.47
CA GLU A 17 3.47 23.18 4.35
C GLU A 17 3.36 24.62 3.83
N LYS A 18 3.41 24.82 2.50
CA LYS A 18 3.51 26.16 1.90
C LYS A 18 2.16 26.86 1.69
N ASN A 19 1.15 26.11 1.28
CA ASN A 19 -0.14 26.66 0.83
C ASN A 19 -1.34 25.85 1.31
N LEU A 20 -1.13 24.88 2.22
CA LEU A 20 -2.14 23.96 2.70
C LEU A 20 -2.83 23.17 1.57
N SER A 21 -2.11 22.89 0.48
CA SER A 21 -2.63 22.02 -0.58
C SER A 21 -2.94 20.64 0.00
N VAL A 22 -4.15 20.15 -0.24
CA VAL A 22 -4.56 18.82 0.23
C VAL A 22 -3.78 17.78 -0.56
N HIS A 23 -3.11 16.88 0.14
CA HIS A 23 -2.47 15.70 -0.39
C HIS A 23 -3.12 14.45 0.21
N ILE A 24 -3.25 13.42 -0.63
CA ILE A 24 -3.67 12.10 -0.18
C ILE A 24 -2.50 11.15 -0.43
N HIS A 25 -1.97 10.60 0.65
CA HIS A 25 -1.02 9.50 0.59
C HIS A 25 -1.77 8.20 0.75
N CYS A 26 -1.57 7.26 -0.17
CA CYS A 26 -2.27 5.98 -0.18
C CYS A 26 -1.29 4.83 -0.40
N LEU A 27 -1.27 3.88 0.53
CA LEU A 27 -0.67 2.57 0.34
C LEU A 27 -1.79 1.63 -0.06
N TYR A 28 -1.75 1.15 -1.29
CA TYR A 28 -2.79 0.29 -1.85
C TYR A 28 -2.22 -1.09 -2.16
N TYR A 29 -3.01 -2.12 -1.86
CA TYR A 29 -2.79 -3.50 -2.24
C TYR A 29 -4.04 -4.03 -2.94
N GLY A 30 -3.91 -4.52 -4.16
CA GLY A 30 -5.01 -5.03 -4.97
C GLY A 30 -4.72 -4.93 -6.48
N GLY A 31 -5.75 -5.10 -7.31
CA GLY A 31 -5.66 -4.98 -8.77
C GLY A 31 -5.13 -3.63 -9.25
N PHE A 32 -4.44 -3.63 -10.39
CA PHE A 32 -3.84 -2.42 -10.95
C PHE A 32 -4.90 -1.33 -11.25
N ILE A 33 -4.69 -0.13 -10.73
CA ILE A 33 -5.54 1.04 -11.01
C ILE A 33 -4.83 1.95 -12.02
N PRO A 34 -5.40 2.17 -13.22
CA PRO A 34 -4.80 3.07 -14.20
C PRO A 34 -4.69 4.50 -13.67
N ARG A 35 -3.50 5.10 -13.78
CA ARG A 35 -3.23 6.48 -13.35
C ARG A 35 -4.24 7.49 -13.91
N LYS A 36 -4.65 7.34 -15.18
CA LYS A 36 -5.63 8.23 -15.82
C LYS A 36 -6.97 8.28 -15.07
N LYS A 37 -7.43 7.15 -14.51
CA LYS A 37 -8.66 7.12 -13.71
C LYS A 37 -8.50 7.91 -12.41
N LEU A 38 -7.37 7.73 -11.73
CA LEU A 38 -7.08 8.48 -10.50
C LEU A 38 -6.97 9.98 -10.73
N ILE A 39 -6.37 10.39 -11.86
CA ILE A 39 -6.29 11.80 -12.25
C ILE A 39 -7.68 12.38 -12.46
N ALA A 40 -8.55 11.69 -13.21
CA ALA A 40 -9.89 12.17 -13.49
C ALA A 40 -10.72 12.33 -12.20
N GLU A 41 -10.62 11.37 -11.28
CA GLU A 41 -11.29 11.48 -9.97
C GLU A 41 -10.72 12.62 -9.13
N TRP A 42 -9.39 12.79 -9.09
CA TRP A 42 -8.77 13.88 -8.34
C TRP A 42 -9.15 15.25 -8.89
N GLU A 43 -9.19 15.39 -10.21
CA GLU A 43 -9.58 16.61 -10.90
C GLU A 43 -11.04 16.98 -10.64
N LYS A 44 -11.93 15.99 -10.64
CA LYS A 44 -13.35 16.20 -10.28
C LYS A 44 -13.52 16.80 -8.89
N HIS A 45 -12.67 16.43 -7.93
CA HIS A 45 -12.79 16.89 -6.55
C HIS A 45 -11.98 18.16 -6.24
N THR A 46 -10.88 18.40 -6.93
CA THR A 46 -9.92 19.47 -6.58
C THR A 46 -9.66 20.47 -7.69
N GLY A 47 -10.10 20.19 -8.92
CA GLY A 47 -9.68 20.92 -10.12
C GLY A 47 -8.20 20.77 -10.45
N LYS A 48 -7.49 19.80 -9.82
CA LYS A 48 -6.07 19.51 -10.05
C LYS A 48 -5.90 18.09 -10.58
N TRP A 49 -4.90 17.88 -11.41
CA TRP A 49 -4.68 16.62 -12.13
C TRP A 49 -3.47 15.82 -11.61
N TYR A 50 -2.77 16.29 -10.59
CA TYR A 50 -1.51 15.69 -10.18
C TYR A 50 -1.72 14.42 -9.34
N VAL A 51 -1.37 13.27 -9.90
CA VAL A 51 -1.31 11.98 -9.19
C VAL A 51 0.03 11.31 -9.49
N HIS A 52 0.66 10.76 -8.47
CA HIS A 52 1.93 10.05 -8.56
C HIS A 52 1.77 8.64 -7.98
N ILE A 53 2.22 7.63 -8.73
CA ILE A 53 2.10 6.22 -8.36
C ILE A 53 3.47 5.60 -8.44
N ASN A 54 3.90 4.98 -7.36
CA ASN A 54 5.16 4.25 -7.31
C ASN A 54 4.96 2.86 -6.70
N MET A 55 5.68 1.88 -7.23
CA MET A 55 5.83 0.60 -6.57
C MET A 55 6.72 0.78 -5.34
N VAL A 56 6.24 0.32 -4.18
CA VAL A 56 6.96 0.40 -2.91
C VAL A 56 7.28 -1.00 -2.41
N ARG A 57 8.45 -1.18 -1.79
CA ARG A 57 8.89 -2.45 -1.18
C ARG A 57 9.20 -2.26 0.30
N GLY A 58 8.84 -3.26 1.10
CA GLY A 58 9.07 -3.26 2.55
C GLY A 58 8.37 -2.12 3.27
N LEU A 59 8.95 -1.65 4.38
CA LEU A 59 8.34 -0.65 5.27
C LEU A 59 8.31 0.77 4.70
N LYS A 60 8.97 1.03 3.56
CA LYS A 60 9.04 2.37 2.96
C LYS A 60 7.66 2.93 2.63
N GLY A 61 6.76 2.09 2.10
CA GLY A 61 5.38 2.52 1.78
C GLY A 61 4.57 2.89 3.02
N ILE A 62 4.69 2.09 4.09
CA ILE A 62 4.01 2.38 5.37
C ILE A 62 4.53 3.67 5.96
N ARG A 63 5.86 3.85 5.99
CA ARG A 63 6.47 5.11 6.46
C ARG A 63 5.97 6.29 5.67
N GLU A 64 5.88 6.19 4.35
CA GLU A 64 5.41 7.29 3.51
C GLU A 64 3.97 7.69 3.83
N VAL A 65 3.08 6.73 4.10
CA VAL A 65 1.68 7.07 4.44
C VAL A 65 1.53 7.59 5.87
N VAL A 66 2.30 7.08 6.83
CA VAL A 66 2.15 7.44 8.25
C VAL A 66 2.93 8.71 8.62
N LYS A 67 4.00 9.05 7.89
CA LYS A 67 4.91 10.15 8.22
C LYS A 67 4.26 11.54 8.24
N TYR A 68 3.16 11.74 7.51
CA TYR A 68 2.68 13.10 7.20
C TYR A 68 1.41 13.55 7.89
N THR A 69 0.88 12.77 8.85
CA THR A 69 -0.26 13.22 9.66
C THR A 69 0.05 14.50 10.45
N THR A 70 1.32 14.87 10.62
CA THR A 70 1.79 15.98 11.49
C THR A 70 2.72 17.01 10.83
N LYS A 71 3.22 16.79 9.61
CA LYS A 71 4.34 17.59 9.06
C LYS A 71 3.97 19.03 8.70
N GLY A 72 2.75 19.26 8.21
CA GLY A 72 2.24 20.58 7.85
C GLY A 72 1.95 21.52 9.02
N LEU A 73 2.05 21.05 10.27
CA LEU A 73 1.55 21.78 11.45
C LEU A 73 2.65 22.38 12.34
N LEU A 74 3.94 22.13 12.05
CA LEU A 74 5.03 22.47 12.97
C LEU A 74 5.40 23.96 12.99
N ASN A 75 5.11 24.71 11.91
CA ASN A 75 5.54 26.11 11.75
C ASN A 75 4.37 27.03 11.37
N MET A 76 3.20 26.90 12.01
CA MET A 76 2.04 27.75 11.75
C MET A 76 1.60 28.55 12.98
N SER A 77 0.91 29.67 12.75
CA SER A 77 0.29 30.44 13.82
C SER A 77 -0.84 29.65 14.48
N TYR A 78 -1.13 29.97 15.75
CA TYR A 78 -2.18 29.31 16.51
C TYR A 78 -3.56 29.47 15.86
N GLU A 79 -3.84 30.63 15.26
CA GLU A 79 -5.10 30.90 14.55
C GLU A 79 -5.27 29.94 13.36
N LYS A 80 -4.20 29.76 12.59
CA LYS A 80 -4.21 28.87 11.43
C LYS A 80 -4.33 27.40 11.83
N ALA A 81 -3.70 27.01 12.93
CA ALA A 81 -3.82 25.67 13.48
C ALA A 81 -5.28 25.40 13.93
N PHE A 82 -5.91 26.37 14.58
CA PHE A 82 -7.31 26.28 14.99
C PHE A 82 -8.27 26.18 13.78
N GLU A 83 -8.06 26.98 12.73
CA GLU A 83 -8.86 26.87 11.49
C GLU A 83 -8.77 25.47 10.87
N ILE A 84 -7.57 24.90 10.83
CA ILE A 84 -7.33 23.55 10.28
C ILE A 84 -7.99 22.50 11.16
N GLU A 85 -7.81 22.57 12.48
CA GLU A 85 -8.44 21.61 13.41
C GLU A 85 -9.96 21.67 13.30
N LYS A 86 -10.54 22.87 13.24
CA LYS A 86 -11.97 23.07 13.02
C LYS A 86 -12.44 22.53 11.67
N ALA A 87 -11.65 22.69 10.61
CA ALA A 87 -11.97 22.13 9.29
C ALA A 87 -11.96 20.59 9.28
N PHE A 88 -11.15 19.96 10.14
CA PHE A 88 -11.09 18.51 10.30
C PHE A 88 -11.92 17.97 11.47
N GLU A 89 -12.69 18.82 12.16
CA GLU A 89 -13.48 18.41 13.31
C GLU A 89 -14.44 17.27 12.92
N GLY A 90 -14.36 16.16 13.66
CA GLY A 90 -15.15 14.95 13.38
C GLY A 90 -14.69 14.13 12.16
N GLN A 91 -13.62 14.55 11.46
CA GLN A 91 -13.08 13.85 10.29
C GLN A 91 -11.85 13.01 10.65
N ARG A 92 -11.83 11.76 10.17
CA ARG A 92 -10.63 10.93 10.24
C ARG A 92 -9.66 11.28 9.13
N ARG A 93 -8.48 11.76 9.50
CA ARG A 93 -7.37 12.01 8.57
C ARG A 93 -6.55 10.76 8.25
N PHE A 94 -6.74 9.68 9.00
CA PHE A 94 -6.13 8.39 8.77
C PHE A 94 -7.22 7.33 8.65
N ILE A 95 -7.22 6.61 7.53
CA ILE A 95 -8.30 5.68 7.17
C ILE A 95 -7.67 4.39 6.66
N THR A 96 -8.20 3.25 7.09
CA THR A 96 -7.79 1.94 6.58
C THR A 96 -8.99 1.19 6.01
N TYR A 97 -8.72 0.36 4.99
CA TYR A 97 -9.71 -0.42 4.28
C TYR A 97 -9.22 -1.84 4.03
N GLY A 98 -10.16 -2.79 3.93
CA GLY A 98 -9.92 -4.17 3.48
C GLY A 98 -8.86 -4.87 4.32
N LEU A 99 -7.81 -5.39 3.67
CA LEU A 99 -6.69 -6.08 4.34
C LEU A 99 -6.11 -5.33 5.56
N PHE A 100 -6.14 -4.00 5.55
CA PHE A 100 -5.60 -3.16 6.62
C PHE A 100 -6.66 -2.73 7.65
N TYR A 101 -7.91 -3.18 7.52
CA TYR A 101 -9.01 -2.87 8.42
C TYR A 101 -9.81 -4.13 8.79
N ASN A 102 -9.54 -4.64 10.00
CA ASN A 102 -10.31 -5.70 10.67
C ASN A 102 -10.65 -6.93 9.81
N THR A 103 -9.84 -7.24 8.79
CA THR A 103 -10.07 -8.35 7.87
C THR A 103 -9.07 -9.47 8.17
N ARG A 104 -9.57 -10.67 8.44
CA ARG A 104 -8.72 -11.86 8.56
C ARG A 104 -8.30 -12.30 7.16
N PHE A 105 -7.02 -12.20 6.85
CA PHE A 105 -6.48 -12.69 5.58
C PHE A 105 -6.62 -14.22 5.52
N LYS A 106 -7.54 -14.73 4.69
CA LYS A 106 -7.55 -16.15 4.33
C LYS A 106 -6.55 -16.33 3.20
N LYS A 107 -5.34 -16.80 3.53
CA LYS A 107 -4.41 -17.32 2.52
C LYS A 107 -5.16 -18.39 1.72
N LYS A 108 -5.32 -18.20 0.41
CA LYS A 108 -5.71 -19.33 -0.45
C LYS A 108 -4.63 -20.40 -0.29
N LYS A 109 -5.06 -21.63 0.02
CA LYS A 109 -4.14 -22.76 -0.02
C LYS A 109 -3.57 -22.83 -1.42
N ARG A 110 -2.24 -22.84 -1.54
CA ARG A 110 -1.59 -23.03 -2.84
C ARG A 110 -1.92 -24.44 -3.30
N GLU A 111 -2.42 -24.58 -4.52
CA GLU A 111 -2.64 -25.89 -5.16
C GLU A 111 -1.50 -26.16 -6.14
N CYS A 112 -0.96 -27.37 -6.09
CA CYS A 112 0.00 -27.81 -7.09
C CYS A 112 -0.68 -27.81 -8.47
N PRO A 113 -0.15 -27.11 -9.50
CA PRO A 113 -0.78 -27.07 -10.82
C PRO A 113 -0.77 -28.42 -11.56
N ARG A 114 -0.03 -29.42 -11.05
CA ARG A 114 0.09 -30.75 -11.64
C ARG A 114 -0.81 -31.80 -10.97
N CYS A 115 -0.86 -31.81 -9.64
CA CYS A 115 -1.58 -32.85 -8.88
C CYS A 115 -2.64 -32.29 -7.94
N HIS A 116 -2.85 -30.97 -7.91
CA HIS A 116 -3.83 -30.27 -7.09
C HIS A 116 -3.69 -30.51 -5.58
N CYS A 117 -2.56 -31.09 -5.12
CA CYS A 117 -2.33 -31.26 -3.70
C CYS A 117 -2.19 -29.89 -3.00
N GLN A 118 -2.76 -29.82 -1.79
CA GLN A 118 -2.69 -28.65 -0.92
C GLN A 118 -1.77 -28.87 0.29
N GLU A 119 -1.25 -30.09 0.45
CA GLU A 119 -0.26 -30.44 1.48
C GLU A 119 1.14 -30.17 0.94
N TRP A 120 1.83 -29.23 1.58
CA TRP A 120 3.18 -28.84 1.23
C TRP A 120 4.11 -29.30 2.34
N ILE A 121 5.06 -30.15 1.99
CA ILE A 121 6.18 -30.49 2.87
C ILE A 121 7.24 -29.43 2.62
N PHE A 122 7.60 -28.65 3.63
CA PHE A 122 8.80 -27.82 3.55
C PHE A 122 9.99 -28.77 3.59
N VAL A 123 10.63 -28.99 2.43
CA VAL A 123 11.94 -29.62 2.39
C VAL A 123 12.91 -28.55 2.85
N ASP A 124 13.21 -28.52 4.15
CA ASP A 124 14.27 -27.66 4.69
C ASP A 124 15.56 -27.98 3.95
N ALA A 125 15.98 -27.10 3.05
CA ALA A 125 17.25 -27.20 2.32
C ALA A 125 18.45 -26.85 3.22
N ASN A 126 18.36 -27.14 4.53
CA ASN A 126 19.36 -26.83 5.54
C ASN A 126 19.28 -27.79 6.73
N LYS A 127 19.50 -29.08 6.47
CA LYS A 127 20.23 -29.89 7.47
C LYS A 127 21.56 -30.41 6.97
N ASP A 128 21.72 -30.55 5.65
CA ASP A 128 23.00 -30.92 5.05
C ASP A 128 23.29 -30.02 3.86
N ALA A 129 23.62 -28.76 4.14
CA ALA A 129 24.51 -28.04 3.24
C ALA A 129 25.93 -28.46 3.63
N ASP A 130 26.47 -29.44 2.92
CA ASP A 130 27.77 -29.16 2.34
C ASP A 130 27.77 -29.67 0.91
N VAL A 131 28.05 -28.76 -0.02
CA VAL A 131 28.11 -28.94 -1.48
C VAL A 131 26.76 -29.01 -2.22
N GLY A 132 26.37 -27.90 -2.88
CA GLY A 132 25.48 -27.95 -4.05
C GLY A 132 24.26 -27.04 -4.10
N THR A 133 24.20 -25.94 -3.34
CA THR A 133 23.14 -24.93 -3.44
C THR A 133 23.23 -24.14 -4.76
N ASN A 134 22.60 -24.62 -5.83
CA ASN A 134 22.32 -23.76 -6.99
C ASN A 134 21.01 -24.04 -7.74
N GLU A 135 20.39 -25.22 -7.64
CA GLU A 135 19.25 -25.52 -8.53
C GLU A 135 17.88 -25.01 -8.06
N THR A 136 17.61 -24.92 -6.75
CA THR A 136 16.28 -24.52 -6.26
C THR A 136 16.03 -23.01 -6.34
N MET A 137 17.07 -22.18 -6.26
CA MET A 137 16.97 -20.72 -6.53
C MET A 137 16.82 -20.40 -8.02
N LEU A 138 17.14 -21.34 -8.91
CA LEU A 138 17.07 -21.15 -10.36
C LEU A 138 15.61 -21.18 -10.86
N ILE A 139 14.74 -22.01 -10.25
CA ILE A 139 13.33 -22.12 -10.67
C ILE A 139 12.52 -20.86 -10.35
N GLU A 140 12.74 -20.22 -9.18
CA GLU A 140 12.08 -18.94 -8.89
C GLU A 140 12.61 -17.79 -9.76
N LYS A 141 13.93 -17.70 -10.01
CA LYS A 141 14.48 -16.62 -10.86
C LYS A 141 14.08 -16.75 -12.33
N GLN A 142 13.87 -17.96 -12.85
CA GLN A 142 13.50 -18.17 -14.25
C GLN A 142 12.03 -17.81 -14.52
N PHE A 143 11.14 -17.96 -13.53
CA PHE A 143 9.74 -17.57 -13.64
C PHE A 143 9.54 -16.04 -13.67
N TRP A 144 10.36 -15.27 -12.94
CA TRP A 144 10.30 -13.80 -12.92
C TRP A 144 11.07 -13.10 -14.03
N ARG A 145 11.80 -13.83 -14.89
CA ARG A 145 12.57 -13.25 -16.01
C ARG A 145 11.79 -13.14 -17.31
N ASN A 146 10.67 -13.85 -17.42
CA ASN A 146 9.80 -13.91 -18.61
C ASN A 146 8.42 -13.23 -18.37
N LEU A 147 8.34 -12.37 -17.35
CA LEU A 147 7.22 -11.46 -17.08
C LEU A 147 7.70 -10.02 -17.17
#